data_AF-A0A0C2F7A8-F1
#
_entry.id   AF-A0A0C2F7A8-F1
#
_cell.length_a   1.000
_cell.length_b   1.000
_cell.length_c   1.000
_cell.angle_alpha   90.00
_cell.angle_beta   90.00
_cell.angle_gamma   90.00
#
_symmetry.space_group_name_H-M   'P 1'
#
loop_
_entity.id
_entity.type
_entity.pdbx_description
1 polymer ?
#
loop_
_entity_poly.entity_id
_entity_poly.type
_entity_poly.pdbx_seq_one_letter_code
_entity_poly.pdbx_strand_id
1 'polypeptide(L)'
;MQKKLFDFYTVIANSPLLKTYYEPWALLRQEEIVQLTGALLGLSVVDCNLVLEHDHLQDQPLSVDLSLYIRIPTVPTDSEDGVVANGTSNLSKEKKLILDQNNYLEERNRQLQCNVDNLKKKLIALESGNETAGVTVDKE
;
A
#
# COMPACT_ATOMS: atom_id res chain seq x y z
N MET A 1 13.03 -4.76 18.28
CA MET A 1 14.45 -4.42 18.02
C MET A 1 15.42 -5.19 18.92
N GLN A 2 15.29 -5.15 20.26
CA GLN A 2 16.21 -5.84 21.17
C GLN A 2 16.05 -7.37 21.25
N LYS A 3 15.10 -7.97 20.52
CA LYS A 3 14.78 -9.42 20.52
C LYS A 3 14.39 -10.03 21.89
N LYS A 4 14.13 -9.19 22.90
CA LYS A 4 13.76 -9.59 24.28
C LYS A 4 12.26 -9.53 24.58
N LEU A 5 11.42 -9.35 23.58
CA LEU A 5 9.97 -9.19 23.78
C LEU A 5 9.38 -10.41 24.51
N PHE A 6 9.81 -11.61 24.12
CA PHE A 6 9.48 -12.86 24.78
C PHE A 6 9.87 -12.89 26.26
N ASP A 7 11.10 -12.47 26.59
CA ASP A 7 11.62 -12.47 27.96
C ASP A 7 10.80 -11.54 28.85
N PHE A 8 10.54 -10.30 28.39
CA PHE A 8 9.71 -9.34 29.11
C PHE A 8 8.29 -9.85 29.30
N TYR A 9 7.69 -10.42 28.26
CA TYR A 9 6.35 -10.97 28.33
C TYR A 9 6.26 -12.13 29.33
N THR A 10 7.28 -12.98 29.40
CA THR A 10 7.35 -14.09 30.36
C THR A 10 7.45 -13.59 31.81
N VAL A 11 8.21 -12.53 32.05
CA VAL A 11 8.29 -11.89 33.38
C VAL A 11 6.94 -11.29 33.77
N ILE A 12 6.26 -10.63 32.83
CA ILE A 12 4.92 -10.09 33.05
C ILE A 12 3.95 -11.23 33.35
N ALA A 13 3.84 -12.25 32.49
CA ALA A 13 2.93 -13.38 32.65
C ALA A 13 3.02 -14.07 34.03
N ASN A 14 4.23 -14.18 34.58
CA ASN A 14 4.48 -14.81 35.89
C ASN A 14 4.33 -13.84 37.08
N SER A 15 4.06 -12.57 36.84
CA SER A 15 3.99 -11.56 37.89
C SER A 15 2.70 -11.70 38.72
N PRO A 16 2.78 -11.71 40.05
CA PRO A 16 1.60 -11.72 40.91
C PRO A 16 0.77 -10.42 40.77
N LEU A 17 1.37 -9.36 40.22
CA LEU A 17 0.71 -8.07 40.01
C LEU A 17 -0.37 -8.09 38.94
N LEU A 18 -0.45 -9.14 38.10
CA LEU A 18 -1.48 -9.21 37.05
C LEU A 18 -2.89 -9.16 37.62
N LYS A 19 -3.11 -9.73 38.80
CA LYS A 19 -4.42 -9.71 39.46
C LYS A 19 -4.84 -8.31 39.91
N THR A 20 -3.89 -7.40 40.07
CA THR A 20 -4.13 -6.00 40.48
C THR A 20 -4.52 -5.13 39.28
N TYR A 21 -3.99 -5.42 38.10
CA TYR A 21 -4.18 -4.57 36.90
C TYR A 21 -5.14 -5.16 35.86
N TYR A 22 -5.40 -6.48 35.91
CA TYR A 22 -6.19 -7.18 34.92
C TYR A 22 -7.36 -7.96 35.53
N GLU A 23 -8.52 -7.82 34.88
CA GLU A 23 -9.74 -8.55 35.20
C GLU A 23 -9.60 -10.06 34.95
N PRO A 24 -10.40 -10.92 35.61
CA PRO A 24 -10.30 -12.38 35.46
C PRO A 24 -10.49 -12.91 34.03
N TRP A 25 -11.25 -12.18 33.19
CA TRP A 25 -11.51 -12.52 31.80
C TRP A 25 -10.45 -11.98 30.83
N ALA A 26 -9.48 -11.20 31.31
CA ALA A 26 -8.42 -10.68 30.46
C ALA A 26 -7.53 -11.84 29.97
N LEU A 27 -7.17 -11.82 28.69
CA LEU A 27 -6.30 -12.83 28.05
C LEU A 27 -5.03 -13.11 28.86
N LEU A 28 -4.45 -12.08 29.47
CA LEU A 28 -3.23 -12.18 30.29
C LEU A 28 -3.41 -13.02 31.57
N ARG A 29 -4.65 -13.30 31.98
CA ARG A 29 -4.97 -14.14 33.14
C ARG A 29 -5.52 -15.52 32.77
N GLN A 30 -5.71 -15.79 31.48
CA GLN A 30 -6.21 -17.07 31.00
C GLN A 30 -5.07 -17.99 30.54
N GLU A 31 -5.36 -19.27 30.29
CA GLU A 31 -4.37 -20.28 29.93
C GLU A 31 -3.79 -20.07 28.50
N GLU A 32 -4.53 -19.37 27.64
CA GLU A 32 -4.15 -19.00 26.27
C GLU A 32 -2.90 -18.11 26.23
N ILE A 33 -2.49 -17.51 27.35
CA ILE A 33 -1.25 -16.75 27.47
C ILE A 33 -0.02 -17.58 27.06
N VAL A 34 -0.05 -18.89 27.26
CA VAL A 34 1.07 -19.79 26.93
C VAL A 34 1.27 -19.88 25.41
N GLN A 35 0.18 -19.96 24.64
CA GLN A 35 0.23 -19.99 23.18
C GLN A 35 0.77 -18.68 22.61
N LEU A 36 0.31 -17.55 23.16
CA LEU A 36 0.81 -16.23 22.77
C LEU A 36 2.31 -16.10 23.10
N THR A 37 2.74 -16.55 24.27
CA THR A 37 4.15 -16.58 24.67
C THR A 37 5.00 -17.42 23.71
N GLY A 38 4.50 -18.58 23.29
CA GLY A 38 5.15 -19.42 22.28
C GLY A 38 5.28 -18.73 20.92
N ALA A 39 4.25 -18.01 20.47
CA ALA A 39 4.31 -17.24 19.24
C ALA A 39 5.34 -16.08 19.31
N LEU A 40 5.43 -15.41 20.47
CA LEU A 40 6.41 -14.34 20.70
C LEU A 40 7.86 -14.84 20.67
N LEU A 41 8.12 -16.10 21.04
CA LEU A 41 9.44 -16.69 20.89
C LEU A 41 9.90 -16.71 19.43
N GLY A 42 8.98 -16.95 18.48
CA GLY A 42 9.28 -16.91 17.05
C GLY A 42 9.76 -15.53 16.56
N LEU A 43 9.29 -14.45 17.19
CA LEU A 43 9.72 -13.09 16.87
C LEU A 43 11.16 -12.78 17.32
N SER A 44 11.77 -13.59 18.19
CA SER A 44 13.16 -13.39 18.62
C SER A 44 14.17 -13.55 17.48
N VAL A 45 13.82 -14.34 16.47
CA VAL A 45 14.68 -14.59 15.29
C VAL A 45 14.52 -13.49 14.24
N VAL A 46 13.43 -12.71 14.31
CA VAL A 46 13.13 -11.67 13.33
C VAL A 46 13.98 -10.42 13.58
N ASP A 47 14.69 -9.98 12.54
CA ASP A 47 15.42 -8.71 12.55
C ASP A 47 14.47 -7.56 12.24
N CYS A 48 13.93 -6.96 13.32
CA CYS A 48 13.10 -5.77 13.21
C CYS A 48 13.96 -4.51 13.40
N ASN A 49 14.12 -3.71 12.34
CA ASN A 49 14.64 -2.35 12.42
C ASN A 49 13.46 -1.37 12.32
N LEU A 50 12.90 -0.99 13.47
CA LEU A 50 11.74 -0.09 13.57
C LEU A 50 12.22 1.31 13.92
N VAL A 51 11.69 2.33 13.25
CA VAL A 51 11.91 3.73 13.65
C VAL A 51 10.95 4.04 14.79
N LEU A 52 11.50 4.33 15.97
CA LEU A 52 10.75 4.63 17.18
C LEU A 52 10.98 6.11 17.55
N GLU A 53 10.38 7.00 16.78
CA GLU A 53 10.34 8.43 17.13
C GLU A 53 9.05 8.71 17.89
N HIS A 54 9.18 9.37 19.05
CA HIS A 54 8.06 9.57 19.98
C HIS A 54 6.88 10.31 19.33
N ASP A 55 7.18 11.35 18.54
CA ASP A 55 6.18 12.15 17.86
C ASP A 55 5.44 11.32 16.80
N HIS A 56 6.16 10.46 16.08
CA HIS A 56 5.56 9.56 15.09
C HIS A 56 4.72 8.44 15.71
N LEU A 57 5.00 8.04 16.95
CA LEU A 57 4.21 7.05 17.70
C LEU A 57 2.88 7.63 18.19
N GLN A 58 2.84 8.92 18.54
CA GLN A 58 1.61 9.61 18.97
C GLN A 58 0.63 9.79 17.81
N ASP A 59 1.15 10.02 16.61
CA ASP A 59 0.35 10.23 15.40
C ASP A 59 -0.10 8.92 14.71
N GLN A 60 0.22 7.73 15.26
CA GLN A 60 -0.24 6.47 14.67
C GLN A 60 -1.75 6.28 14.85
N PRO A 61 -2.45 5.76 13.84
CA PRO A 61 -3.86 5.44 13.95
C PRO A 61 -4.10 4.39 15.04
N LEU A 62 -5.11 4.61 15.89
CA LEU A 62 -5.43 3.75 17.04
C LEU A 62 -5.84 2.31 16.64
N SER A 63 -6.30 2.14 15.40
CA SER A 63 -6.73 0.86 14.84
C SER A 63 -6.11 0.66 13.47
N VAL A 64 -5.57 -0.54 13.23
CA VAL A 64 -5.06 -0.96 11.94
C VAL A 64 -5.93 -2.10 11.42
N ASP A 65 -6.50 -1.93 10.24
CA ASP A 65 -7.23 -3.00 9.56
C ASP A 65 -6.24 -3.96 8.89
N LEU A 66 -6.06 -5.14 9.48
CA LEU A 66 -5.18 -6.20 8.97
C LEU A 66 -5.95 -7.27 8.19
N SER A 67 -7.26 -7.11 7.97
CA SER A 67 -8.10 -8.11 7.30
C SER A 67 -7.60 -8.48 5.91
N LEU A 68 -6.99 -7.51 5.20
CA LEU A 68 -6.38 -7.69 3.89
C LEU A 68 -5.13 -8.59 3.90
N TYR A 69 -4.46 -8.71 5.05
CA TYR A 69 -3.18 -9.41 5.19
C TYR A 69 -3.29 -10.73 5.93
N ILE A 70 -4.34 -10.92 6.73
CA ILE A 70 -4.59 -12.18 7.45
C ILE A 70 -5.22 -13.19 6.47
N ARG A 71 -4.39 -14.09 5.93
CA ARG A 71 -4.89 -15.33 5.31
C ARG A 71 -4.96 -16.41 6.37
N ILE A 72 -6.17 -16.85 6.68
CA ILE A 72 -6.37 -18.00 7.56
C ILE A 72 -6.16 -19.26 6.71
N PRO A 73 -5.13 -20.07 6.96
CA PRO A 73 -4.80 -21.22 6.13
C PRO A 73 -5.87 -22.32 6.12
N THR A 74 -6.82 -22.27 7.07
CA THR A 74 -7.95 -23.22 7.19
C THR A 74 -9.25 -22.73 6.55
N VAL A 75 -9.29 -21.48 6.06
CA VAL A 75 -10.44 -20.98 5.29
C VAL A 75 -10.06 -21.11 3.81
N PRO A 76 -10.79 -21.89 3.01
CA PRO A 76 -10.55 -21.92 1.58
C PRO A 76 -10.81 -20.51 1.05
N THR A 77 -9.75 -19.81 0.66
CA THR A 77 -9.84 -18.65 -0.24
C THR A 77 -9.92 -19.13 -1.68
N ASP A 78 -10.70 -20.17 -1.93
CA ASP A 78 -11.10 -20.60 -3.27
C ASP A 78 -12.50 -20.06 -3.49
N SER A 79 -12.55 -18.83 -3.97
CA SER A 79 -13.75 -18.28 -4.60
C SER A 79 -13.30 -17.36 -5.73
N GLU A 80 -12.67 -17.99 -6.72
CA GLU A 80 -13.10 -17.75 -8.08
C GLU A 80 -14.63 -17.85 -8.12
N ASP A 81 -15.25 -16.71 -8.39
CA ASP A 81 -16.70 -16.47 -8.43
C ASP A 81 -17.48 -16.53 -7.10
N GLY A 82 -17.88 -15.33 -6.66
CA GLY A 82 -19.17 -15.16 -6.00
C GLY A 82 -19.14 -14.71 -4.54
N VAL A 83 -19.56 -13.46 -4.33
CA VAL A 83 -20.04 -12.91 -3.05
C VAL A 83 -18.96 -12.65 -2.01
N VAL A 84 -18.14 -11.64 -2.32
CA VAL A 84 -17.16 -11.08 -1.39
C VAL A 84 -17.87 -10.20 -0.36
N ALA A 85 -17.59 -10.49 0.92
CA ALA A 85 -17.77 -9.57 2.04
C ALA A 85 -17.35 -8.14 1.63
N ASN A 86 -18.17 -7.16 2.02
CA ASN A 86 -18.25 -5.76 1.57
C ASN A 86 -16.96 -4.91 1.49
N GLY A 87 -15.77 -5.43 1.81
CA GLY A 87 -14.48 -4.72 1.67
C GLY A 87 -13.71 -5.05 0.39
N THR A 88 -13.58 -6.33 0.07
CA THR A 88 -12.62 -6.78 -0.97
C THR A 88 -13.18 -6.68 -2.41
N SER A 89 -14.50 -6.71 -2.58
CA SER A 89 -15.16 -6.44 -3.87
C SER A 89 -15.06 -4.96 -4.30
N ASN A 90 -15.00 -4.04 -3.34
CA ASN A 90 -14.84 -2.61 -3.63
C ASN A 90 -13.42 -2.30 -4.07
N LEU A 91 -12.40 -2.86 -3.39
CA LEU A 91 -11.00 -2.68 -3.77
C LEU A 91 -10.66 -3.25 -5.15
N SER A 92 -11.23 -4.40 -5.50
CA SER A 92 -11.02 -5.02 -6.82
C SER A 92 -11.71 -4.25 -7.95
N LYS A 93 -12.90 -3.68 -7.69
CA LYS A 93 -13.57 -2.74 -8.60
C LYS A 93 -12.81 -1.42 -8.74
N GLU A 94 -12.32 -0.88 -7.63
CA GLU A 94 -11.53 0.35 -7.59
C GLU A 94 -10.19 0.17 -8.33
N LYS A 95 -9.49 -0.94 -8.11
CA LYS A 95 -8.27 -1.28 -8.86
C LYS A 95 -8.54 -1.41 -10.36
N LYS A 96 -9.64 -2.04 -10.76
CA LYS A 96 -10.04 -2.13 -12.18
C LYS A 96 -10.33 -0.75 -12.76
N LEU A 97 -11.07 0.09 -12.03
CA LEU A 97 -11.40 1.45 -12.44
C LEU A 97 -10.15 2.32 -12.64
N ILE A 98 -9.18 2.23 -11.72
CA ILE A 98 -7.91 2.96 -11.81
C ILE A 98 -7.12 2.50 -13.05
N LEU A 99 -7.13 1.20 -13.35
CA LEU A 99 -6.42 0.65 -14.50
C LEU A 99 -7.04 1.10 -15.82
N ASP A 100 -8.38 1.15 -15.90
CA ASP A 100 -9.11 1.67 -17.04
C ASP A 100 -8.85 3.19 -17.23
N GLN A 101 -8.80 3.95 -16.13
CA GLN A 101 -8.44 5.38 -16.17
C GLN A 101 -7.00 5.62 -16.67
N ASN A 102 -6.05 4.80 -16.24
CA ASN A 102 -4.65 4.91 -16.68
C ASN A 102 -4.52 4.66 -18.19
N ASN A 103 -5.17 3.60 -18.68
CA ASN A 103 -5.17 3.26 -20.09
C ASN A 103 -5.81 4.37 -20.95
N TYR A 104 -6.89 5.00 -20.47
CA TYR A 104 -7.50 6.16 -21.12
C TYR A 104 -6.54 7.36 -21.21
N LEU A 105 -5.80 7.66 -20.13
CA LEU A 105 -4.83 8.76 -20.11
C LEU A 105 -3.63 8.48 -21.03
N GLU A 106 -3.13 7.25 -21.06
CA GLU A 106 -2.06 6.84 -21.97
C GLU A 106 -2.46 7.02 -23.44
N GLU A 107 -3.66 6.58 -23.81
CA GLU A 107 -4.17 6.74 -25.18
C GLU A 107 -4.33 8.21 -25.57
N ARG A 108 -4.84 9.03 -24.63
CA ARG A 108 -4.96 10.49 -24.86
C ARG A 108 -3.59 11.14 -25.04
N ASN A 109 -2.60 10.78 -24.22
CA ASN A 109 -1.23 11.27 -24.36
C ASN A 109 -0.63 10.87 -25.70
N ARG A 110 -0.86 9.64 -26.17
CA ARG A 110 -0.43 9.18 -27.49
C ARG A 110 -1.03 10.04 -28.61
N GLN A 111 -2.32 10.34 -28.55
CA GLN A 111 -3.00 11.20 -29.54
C GLN A 111 -2.48 12.64 -29.51
N LEU A 112 -2.28 13.21 -28.32
CA LEU A 112 -1.70 14.54 -28.17
C LEU A 112 -0.29 14.59 -28.77
N GLN A 113 0.53 13.58 -28.53
CA GLN A 113 1.87 13.48 -29.10
C GLN A 113 1.83 13.44 -30.63
N CYS A 114 0.93 12.64 -31.23
CA CYS A 114 0.72 12.63 -32.68
C CYS A 114 0.28 14.01 -33.22
N ASN A 115 -0.59 14.71 -32.51
CA ASN A 115 -1.03 16.04 -32.92
C ASN A 115 0.10 17.07 -32.83
N VAL A 116 0.93 17.02 -31.79
CA VAL A 116 2.13 17.85 -31.66
C VAL A 116 3.08 17.60 -32.83
N ASP A 117 3.32 16.34 -33.19
CA ASP A 117 4.21 16.01 -34.30
C ASP A 117 3.64 16.47 -35.66
N ASN A 118 2.32 16.37 -35.85
CA ASN A 118 1.65 16.90 -37.04
C ASN A 118 1.72 18.43 -37.12
N LEU A 119 1.52 19.12 -36.00
CA LEU A 119 1.66 20.57 -35.92
C LEU A 119 3.10 21.01 -36.17
N LYS A 120 4.10 20.30 -35.62
CA LYS A 120 5.52 20.53 -35.91
C LYS A 120 5.83 20.35 -37.39
N LYS A 121 5.32 19.30 -38.04
CA LYS A 121 5.48 19.10 -39.49
C LYS A 121 4.87 20.24 -40.30
N LYS A 122 3.67 20.72 -39.92
CA LYS A 122 3.04 21.88 -40.57
C LYS A 122 3.82 23.18 -40.34
N LEU A 123 4.37 23.37 -39.15
CA LEU A 123 5.22 24.52 -38.82
C LEU A 123 6.49 24.52 -39.68
N ILE A 124 7.18 23.38 -39.80
CA ILE A 124 8.36 23.21 -40.66
C ILE A 124 8.00 23.47 -42.13
N ALA A 125 6.84 22.99 -42.60
CA ALA A 125 6.39 23.22 -43.98
C ALA A 125 6.05 24.69 -44.27
N LEU A 126 5.54 25.41 -43.27
CA LEU A 126 5.29 26.85 -43.36
C LEU A 126 6.59 27.66 -43.32
N GLU A 127 7.52 27.28 -42.46
CA GLU A 127 8.85 27.90 -42.34
C GLU A 127 9.65 27.73 -43.64
N SER A 128 9.67 26.52 -44.21
CA SER A 128 10.33 26.25 -45.50
C SER A 128 9.63 26.92 -46.69
N GLY A 129 8.29 27.03 -46.67
CA GLY A 129 7.54 27.78 -47.66
C GLY A 129 7.84 29.29 -47.61
N ASN A 130 8.03 29.84 -46.42
CA ASN A 130 8.31 31.26 -46.24
C ASN A 130 9.76 31.63 -46.60
N GLU A 131 10.72 30.74 -46.38
CA GLU A 131 12.10 30.91 -46.89
C GLU A 131 12.14 30.97 -48.42
N THR A 132 11.30 30.19 -49.12
CA THR A 132 11.25 30.23 -50.59
C THR A 132 10.53 31.47 -51.14
N ALA A 133 9.54 32.01 -50.41
CA ALA A 133 8.85 33.24 -50.80
C ALA A 133 9.69 34.50 -50.54
N GLY A 134 10.48 34.54 -49.45
CA GLY A 134 11.37 35.66 -49.14
C GLY A 134 12.52 35.85 -50.16
N VAL A 135 12.93 34.79 -50.86
CA VAL A 135 14.04 34.84 -51.83
C VAL A 135 13.59 35.34 -53.21
N THR A 136 12.28 35.45 -53.48
CA THR A 136 11.78 35.88 -54.80
C THR A 136 11.28 37.32 -54.87
N VAL A 137 11.24 38.05 -53.75
CA VAL A 137 10.75 39.46 -53.73
C VAL A 137 11.89 40.50 -53.81
N ASP A 138 13.16 40.11 -53.62
CA ASP A 138 14.31 41.03 -53.68
C ASP A 138 15.06 41.05 -55.03
N LYS A 139 14.42 40.59 -56.13
CA LYS A 139 14.96 40.70 -57.49
C LYS A 139 13.89 41.15 -58.48
N GLU A 140 13.57 42.44 -58.44
CA GLU A 140 13.22 43.26 -59.61
C GLU A 140 13.41 44.75 -59.31
#